data_AF-A0A0R0D176-F1
#
_entry.id   AF-A0A0R0D176-F1
#
_cell.length_a   1.000
_cell.length_b   1.000
_cell.length_c   1.000
_cell.angle_alpha   90.00
_cell.angle_beta   90.00
_cell.angle_gamma   90.00
#
_symmetry.space_group_name_H-M   'P 1'
#
loop_
_entity.id
_entity.type
_entity.pdbx_description
1 polymer ?
#
loop_
_entity_poly.entity_id
_entity_poly.type
_entity_poly.pdbx_seq_one_letter_code
_entity_poly.pdbx_strand_id
1 'polypeptide(L)'
;MARVIDPALLLQRVLADDLDGAVQAGLMEYAPGDADGSRVPGHPDLPQRLLQAQHQLRRAWAARERYRARAVRLARRDAERDARRAPPPAPDQKPALPSAAAAILARAKARAAASKGN
;
A
#
# COMPACT_ATOMS: atom_id res chain seq x y z
N MET A 1 20.62 21.15 3.68
CA MET A 1 20.42 22.37 4.50
C MET A 1 19.45 22.02 5.61
N ALA A 2 19.83 22.21 6.87
CA ALA A 2 18.92 21.99 8.00
C ALA A 2 17.78 23.01 7.91
N ARG A 3 16.54 22.51 7.93
CA ARG A 3 15.37 23.39 7.94
C ARG A 3 15.32 24.12 9.27
N VAL A 4 15.26 25.45 9.24
CA VAL A 4 15.02 26.24 10.45
C VAL A 4 13.53 26.10 10.80
N ILE A 5 13.25 25.50 11.96
CA ILE A 5 11.90 25.35 12.48
C ILE A 5 11.61 26.58 13.34
N ASP A 6 10.52 27.30 13.05
CA ASP A 6 10.07 28.44 13.84
C ASP A 6 8.89 28.03 14.74
N PRO A 7 9.09 27.90 16.06
CA PRO A 7 8.05 27.45 16.99
C PRO A 7 6.86 28.43 17.07
N ALA A 8 7.09 29.73 16.85
CA ALA A 8 6.01 30.72 16.86
C ALA A 8 5.07 30.55 15.67
N LEU A 9 5.62 30.32 14.48
CA LEU A 9 4.86 30.00 13.28
C LEU A 9 4.10 28.68 13.44
N LEU A 10 4.74 27.66 14.02
CA LEU A 10 4.07 26.38 14.31
C LEU A 10 2.87 26.57 15.24
N LEU A 11 3.04 27.33 16.33
CA LEU A 11 1.95 27.59 17.27
C LEU A 11 0.81 28.34 16.58
N GLN A 12 1.11 29.36 15.78
CA GLN A 12 0.10 30.12 15.04
C GLN A 12 -0.74 29.20 14.14
N ARG A 13 -0.11 28.29 13.40
CA ARG A 13 -0.80 27.34 12.51
C ARG A 13 -1.65 26.33 13.28
N VAL A 14 -1.13 25.80 14.39
CA VAL A 14 -1.89 24.89 15.27
C VAL A 14 -3.10 25.59 15.90
N LEU A 15 -2.96 26.85 16.31
CA LEU A 15 -4.08 27.64 16.84
C LEU A 15 -5.12 27.99 15.77
N ALA A 16 -4.70 28.12 14.51
CA ALA A 16 -5.58 28.33 13.37
C ALA A 16 -6.23 27.04 12.83
N ASP A 17 -6.01 25.89 13.49
CA ASP A 17 -6.40 24.55 13.03
C ASP A 17 -5.81 24.15 11.66
N ASP A 18 -4.77 24.85 11.20
CA ASP A 18 -4.03 24.55 9.97
C ASP A 18 -2.91 23.53 10.27
N LEU A 19 -3.32 22.30 10.58
CA LEU A 19 -2.38 21.22 10.88
C LEU A 19 -1.53 20.81 9.68
N ASP A 20 -2.09 20.87 8.46
CA ASP A 20 -1.34 20.57 7.25
C ASP A 20 -0.24 21.61 7.01
N GLY A 21 -0.56 22.89 7.17
CA GLY A 21 0.44 23.94 7.19
C GLY A 21 1.47 23.74 8.31
N ALA A 22 1.06 23.36 9.51
CA ALA A 22 1.99 23.13 10.61
C ALA A 22 2.97 21.97 10.29
N VAL A 23 2.47 20.85 9.77
CA VAL A 23 3.31 19.72 9.29
C VAL A 23 4.24 20.20 8.18
N GLN A 24 3.73 20.95 7.21
CA GLN A 24 4.54 21.54 6.15
C GLN A 24 5.58 22.49 6.68
N ALA A 25 5.42 23.13 7.85
CA ALA A 25 6.40 24.01 8.48
C ALA A 25 7.41 23.27 9.37
N GLY A 26 7.25 21.95 9.56
CA GLY A 26 8.18 21.13 10.34
C GLY A 26 7.68 20.74 11.74
N LEU A 27 6.35 20.70 11.96
CA LEU A 27 5.77 20.33 13.25
C LEU A 27 6.24 18.95 13.75
N MET A 28 6.49 17.99 12.85
CA MET A 28 6.88 16.63 13.23
C MET A 28 8.34 16.51 13.65
N GLU A 29 9.17 17.42 13.17
CA GLU A 29 10.60 17.53 13.45
C GLU A 29 10.90 18.48 14.61
N TYR A 30 9.90 19.23 15.09
CA TYR A 30 10.04 20.13 16.22
C TYR A 30 10.43 19.38 17.49
N ALA A 31 11.55 19.80 18.09
CA ALA A 31 11.99 19.39 19.41
C ALA A 31 11.96 20.62 20.34
N PRO A 32 11.35 20.52 21.53
CA PRO A 32 11.24 21.64 22.45
C PRO A 32 12.60 22.04 23.01
N GLY A 33 12.91 23.34 22.98
CA GLY A 33 14.05 23.92 23.70
C GLY A 33 13.62 24.65 24.97
N ASP A 34 14.52 24.77 25.94
CA ASP A 34 14.23 25.40 27.25
C ASP A 34 13.79 26.87 27.14
N ALA A 35 14.23 27.57 26.09
CA ALA A 35 13.87 28.97 25.82
C ALA A 35 12.55 29.14 25.04
N ASP A 36 11.91 28.06 24.57
CA ASP A 36 10.72 28.19 23.72
C ASP A 36 9.51 28.74 24.48
N GLY A 37 9.40 28.44 25.78
CA GLY A 37 8.31 28.95 26.64
C GLY A 37 8.36 30.47 26.86
N SER A 38 9.52 31.11 26.68
CA SER A 38 9.67 32.57 26.77
C SER A 38 9.70 33.27 25.41
N ARG A 39 9.72 32.50 24.31
CA ARG A 39 9.86 33.01 22.95
C ARG A 39 8.61 33.72 22.42
N VAL A 40 7.43 33.29 22.87
CA VAL A 40 6.15 33.88 22.50
C VAL A 40 5.45 34.43 23.75
N PRO A 41 5.33 35.76 23.87
CA PRO A 41 4.59 36.39 24.98
C PRO A 41 3.16 35.85 25.06
N GLY A 42 2.73 35.49 26.27
CA GLY A 42 1.38 34.95 26.51
C GLY A 42 1.19 33.45 26.22
N HIS A 43 2.22 32.75 25.74
CA HIS A 43 2.16 31.32 25.43
C HIS A 43 3.31 30.51 26.07
N PRO A 44 3.39 30.46 27.42
CA PRO A 44 4.38 29.62 28.11
C PRO A 44 4.16 28.12 27.86
N ASP A 45 2.94 27.74 27.46
CA ASP A 45 2.52 26.39 27.15
C ASP A 45 2.78 25.98 25.68
N LEU A 46 3.44 26.85 24.89
CA LEU A 46 3.77 26.59 23.48
C LEU A 46 4.40 25.21 23.27
N PRO A 47 5.46 24.80 23.99
CA PRO A 47 6.10 23.50 23.76
C PRO A 47 5.12 22.34 23.98
N GLN A 48 4.32 22.42 25.04
CA GLN A 48 3.34 21.40 25.39
C GLN A 48 2.22 21.30 24.34
N ARG A 49 1.74 22.43 23.82
CA ARG A 49 0.73 22.45 22.75
C ARG A 49 1.24 21.80 21.47
N LEU A 50 2.48 22.11 21.07
CA LEU A 50 3.09 21.51 19.88
C LEU A 50 3.29 20.00 20.05
N LEU A 51 3.75 19.54 21.22
CA LEU A 51 3.87 18.11 21.52
C LEU A 51 2.51 17.40 21.52
N GLN A 52 1.48 18.04 22.06
CA GLN A 52 0.13 17.49 22.02
C GLN A 52 -0.38 17.35 20.58
N ALA A 53 -0.15 18.36 19.72
CA ALA A 53 -0.50 18.30 18.30
C ALA A 53 0.24 17.15 17.59
N GLN A 54 1.56 17.00 17.81
CA GLN A 54 2.32 15.87 17.28
C GLN A 54 1.73 14.53 17.73
N HIS A 55 1.39 14.39 19.01
CA HIS A 55 0.81 13.15 19.55
C HIS A 55 -0.53 12.81 18.90
N GLN A 56 -1.42 13.80 18.72
CA GLN A 56 -2.70 13.59 18.05
C GLN A 56 -2.53 13.15 16.60
N LEU A 57 -1.61 13.77 15.86
CA LEU A 57 -1.29 13.37 14.48
C LEU A 57 -0.78 11.93 14.41
N ARG A 58 0.18 11.56 15.27
CA ARG A 58 0.70 10.18 15.33
C ARG A 58 -0.41 9.17 15.64
N ARG A 59 -1.32 9.51 16.58
CA ARG A 59 -2.49 8.67 16.88
C ARG A 59 -3.43 8.51 15.69
N ALA A 60 -3.70 9.60 14.98
CA ALA A 60 -4.56 9.59 13.79
C ALA A 60 -3.96 8.72 12.68
N TRP A 61 -2.65 8.85 12.41
CA TRP A 61 -1.96 8.01 11.43
C TRP A 61 -1.94 6.55 11.82
N ALA A 62 -1.64 6.23 13.08
CA ALA A 62 -1.70 4.86 13.57
C ALA A 62 -3.11 4.25 13.43
N ALA A 63 -4.17 5.05 13.66
CA ALA A 63 -5.54 4.61 13.45
C ALA A 63 -5.84 4.32 11.97
N ARG A 64 -5.40 5.21 11.07
CA ARG A 64 -5.52 5.01 9.62
C ARG A 64 -4.78 3.75 9.16
N GLU A 65 -3.60 3.49 9.71
CA GLU A 65 -2.82 2.30 9.36
C GLU A 65 -3.50 1.01 9.84
N ARG A 66 -4.04 0.99 11.06
CA ARG A 66 -4.86 -0.15 11.55
C ARG A 66 -6.06 -0.42 10.65
N TYR A 67 -6.74 0.64 10.19
CA TYR A 67 -7.86 0.52 9.27
C TYR A 67 -7.43 -0.10 7.94
N ARG A 68 -6.34 0.39 7.33
CA ARG A 68 -5.78 -0.16 6.08
C ARG A 68 -5.39 -1.64 6.24
N ALA A 69 -4.70 -1.98 7.32
CA ALA A 69 -4.32 -3.36 7.60
C ALA A 69 -5.55 -4.28 7.74
N ARG A 70 -6.63 -3.79 8.37
CA ARG A 70 -7.90 -4.53 8.47
C ARG A 70 -8.55 -4.71 7.09
N ALA A 71 -8.58 -3.67 6.27
CA ALA A 71 -9.13 -3.73 4.92
C ALA A 71 -8.42 -4.78 4.05
N VAL A 72 -7.08 -4.84 4.10
CA VAL A 72 -6.29 -5.87 3.39
C VAL A 72 -6.67 -7.28 3.84
N ARG A 73 -6.85 -7.51 5.15
CA ARG A 73 -7.26 -8.82 5.67
C ARG A 73 -8.65 -9.23 5.21
N LEU A 74 -9.59 -8.29 5.17
CA LEU A 74 -10.95 -8.56 4.69
C LEU A 74 -10.95 -8.87 3.19
N ALA A 75 -10.27 -8.06 2.38
CA ALA A 75 -10.15 -8.29 0.95
C ALA A 75 -9.57 -9.67 0.62
N ARG A 76 -8.57 -10.14 1.40
CA ARG A 76 -8.03 -11.50 1.26
C ARG A 76 -9.07 -12.58 1.55
N ARG A 77 -9.86 -12.41 2.61
CA ARG A 77 -10.92 -13.38 2.99
C ARG A 77 -12.04 -13.40 1.96
N ASP A 78 -12.40 -12.25 1.42
CA ASP A 78 -13.43 -12.14 0.39
C ASP A 78 -12.96 -12.83 -0.90
N ALA A 79 -11.73 -12.56 -1.34
CA ALA A 79 -11.13 -13.25 -2.49
C ALA A 79 -11.05 -14.77 -2.31
N GLU A 80 -10.69 -15.26 -1.11
CA GLU A 80 -10.68 -16.70 -0.83
C GLU A 80 -12.10 -17.30 -0.90
N ARG A 81 -13.10 -16.61 -0.36
CA ARG A 81 -14.50 -17.07 -0.42
C ARG A 81 -15.01 -17.09 -1.85
N ASP A 82 -14.66 -16.08 -2.65
CA ASP A 82 -15.05 -16.03 -4.05
C ASP A 82 -14.36 -17.12 -4.86
N ALA A 83 -13.07 -17.41 -4.60
CA ALA A 83 -12.37 -18.54 -5.22
C ALA A 83 -13.02 -19.90 -4.87
N ARG A 84 -13.47 -20.09 -3.62
CA ARG A 84 -14.21 -21.30 -3.21
C ARG A 84 -15.59 -21.42 -3.86
N ARG A 85 -16.21 -20.29 -4.22
CA ARG A 85 -17.52 -20.23 -4.92
C ARG A 85 -17.37 -20.35 -6.44
N ALA A 86 -16.19 -20.02 -6.98
CA ALA A 86 -15.93 -20.12 -8.39
C ALA A 86 -16.14 -21.58 -8.85
N PRO A 87 -16.89 -21.81 -9.95
CA PRO A 87 -16.97 -23.13 -10.55
C PRO A 87 -15.55 -23.64 -10.86
N PRO A 88 -15.29 -24.95 -10.77
CA PRO A 88 -14.00 -25.51 -11.14
C PRO A 88 -13.64 -25.04 -12.55
N PRO A 89 -12.38 -24.63 -12.78
CA PRO A 89 -11.96 -24.20 -14.11
C PRO A 89 -12.27 -25.32 -15.10
N ALA A 90 -12.79 -24.94 -16.28
CA ALA A 90 -13.10 -25.91 -17.32
C ALA A 90 -11.86 -26.77 -17.60
N PRO A 91 -12.02 -28.09 -17.72
CA PRO A 91 -10.88 -28.98 -17.96
C PRO A 91 -10.15 -28.53 -19.22
N ASP A 92 -8.81 -28.46 -19.14
CA ASP A 92 -7.95 -28.17 -20.27
C ASP A 92 -8.26 -29.16 -21.40
N GLN A 93 -9.00 -28.69 -22.40
CA GLN A 93 -9.22 -29.44 -23.61
C GLN A 93 -7.88 -29.50 -24.33
N LYS A 94 -7.25 -30.69 -24.36
CA LYS A 94 -6.03 -30.92 -25.13
C LYS A 94 -6.28 -30.39 -26.54
N PRO A 95 -5.47 -29.45 -27.04
CA PRO A 95 -5.63 -28.95 -28.40
C PRO A 95 -5.57 -30.16 -29.33
N ALA A 96 -6.63 -30.34 -30.12
CA ALA A 96 -6.68 -31.40 -31.11
C ALA A 96 -5.46 -31.27 -32.03
N LEU A 97 -4.81 -32.41 -32.32
CA LEU A 97 -3.64 -32.42 -33.18
C LEU A 97 -3.98 -31.70 -34.50
N PRO A 98 -3.24 -30.65 -34.92
CA PRO A 98 -3.55 -29.96 -36.15
C PRO A 98 -3.51 -30.96 -37.32
N SER A 99 -4.47 -30.87 -38.25
CA SER A 99 -4.70 -31.90 -39.27
C SER A 99 -3.45 -32.24 -40.09
N ALA A 100 -2.57 -31.26 -40.30
CA ALA A 100 -1.29 -31.42 -40.95
C ALA A 100 -0.37 -32.44 -40.24
N ALA A 101 -0.31 -32.41 -38.91
CA ALA A 101 0.49 -33.36 -38.12
C ALA A 101 -0.11 -34.78 -38.17
N ALA A 102 -1.44 -34.89 -38.16
CA ALA A 102 -2.12 -36.17 -38.31
C ALA A 102 -1.86 -36.81 -39.69
N ALA A 103 -1.85 -35.99 -40.76
CA ALA A 103 -1.54 -36.45 -42.11
C ALA A 103 -0.09 -36.94 -42.26
N ILE A 104 0.88 -36.29 -41.59
CA ILE A 104 2.28 -36.72 -41.59
C ILE A 104 2.43 -38.07 -40.88
N LEU A 105 1.79 -38.24 -39.71
CA LEU A 105 1.79 -39.52 -38.98
C LEU A 105 1.14 -40.66 -39.78
N ALA A 106 0.04 -40.39 -40.48
CA ALA A 106 -0.61 -41.38 -41.34
C ALA A 106 0.30 -41.85 -42.48
N ARG A 107 1.02 -40.91 -43.13
CA ARG A 107 1.99 -41.23 -44.19
C ARG A 107 3.20 -42.00 -43.64
N ALA A 108 3.70 -41.61 -42.46
CA ALA A 108 4.80 -42.32 -41.80
C ALA A 108 4.40 -43.77 -41.44
N LYS A 109 3.18 -43.97 -40.91
CA LYS A 109 2.63 -45.29 -40.60
C LYS A 109 2.47 -46.16 -41.86
N ALA A 110 2.01 -45.58 -42.97
CA ALA A 110 1.90 -46.29 -44.24
C ALA A 110 3.27 -46.72 -44.80
N ARG A 111 4.29 -45.85 -44.72
CA ARG A 111 5.67 -46.20 -45.10
C ARG A 111 6.26 -47.30 -44.22
N ALA A 112 6.03 -47.25 -42.91
CA ALA A 112 6.50 -48.27 -41.99
C ALA A 112 5.82 -49.63 -42.23
N ALA A 113 4.54 -49.65 -42.58
CA ALA A 113 3.82 -50.88 -42.95
C ALA A 113 4.32 -51.45 -44.29
N ALA A 114 4.58 -50.60 -45.29
CA ALA A 114 5.15 -51.01 -46.57
C ALA A 114 6.58 -51.55 -46.44
N SER A 115 7.38 -50.98 -45.53
CA SER A 115 8.75 -51.44 -45.23
C SER A 115 8.81 -52.77 -44.46
N LYS A 116 7.70 -53.23 -43.87
CA LYS A 116 7.65 -54.46 -43.04
C LYS A 116 7.10 -55.67 -43.80
N GLY A 117 6.76 -55.50 -45.07
CA GLY A 117 6.13 -56.51 -45.94
C GLY A 117 6.99 -56.97 -47.12
N ASN A 118 8.31 -56.86 -47.02
CA ASN A 118 9.28 -57.39 -47.98
C ASN A 118 10.45 -58.04 -47.24
#